data_AF-A0A7S2VM34-F1
#
_entry.id   AF-A0A7S2VM34-F1
#
_cell.length_a   1.000
_cell.length_b   1.000
_cell.length_c   1.000
_cell.angle_alpha   90.00
_cell.angle_beta   90.00
_cell.angle_gamma   90.00
#
_symmetry.space_group_name_H-M   'P 1'
#
loop_
_entity.id
_entity.type
_entity.pdbx_description
1 polymer ?
#
loop_
_entity_poly.entity_id
_entity_poly.type
_entity_poly.pdbx_seq_one_letter_code
_entity_poly.pdbx_strand_id
1 'polypeptide(L)'
;RLADAVRDGDLAQVRRLLDMGLNVNSPIDDDEHTVLDVLVVAHASMLQDTVEPKGLDRRMDTDAMTEQLERQNADFGAMYKLLRERGAQVSHSPPDVPARLADLRSAALRS
;
A
#
# COMPACT_ATOMS: atom_id res chain seq x y z
N ARG A 1 11.67 10.69 3.27
CA ARG A 1 11.55 9.58 4.27
C ARG A 1 10.81 8.42 3.61
N LEU A 2 10.73 7.21 4.20
CA LEU A 2 10.04 6.06 3.55
C LEU A 2 8.57 6.38 3.24
N ALA A 3 7.87 7.03 4.18
CA ALA A 3 6.48 7.46 4.01
C ALA A 3 6.28 8.41 2.81
N ASP A 4 7.23 9.31 2.54
CA ASP A 4 7.10 10.25 1.41
C ASP A 4 7.19 9.52 0.07
N ALA A 5 8.16 8.61 -0.07
CA ALA A 5 8.29 7.79 -1.27
C ALA A 5 7.04 6.90 -1.51
N VAL A 6 6.42 6.40 -0.43
CA VAL A 6 5.17 5.64 -0.51
C VAL A 6 4.00 6.54 -0.94
N ARG A 7 3.90 7.75 -0.39
CA ARG A 7 2.86 8.72 -0.74
C ARG A 7 2.94 9.14 -2.21
N ASP A 8 4.16 9.27 -2.74
CA ASP A 8 4.41 9.66 -4.12
C ASP A 8 4.25 8.49 -5.11
N GLY A 9 4.04 7.26 -4.63
CA GLY A 9 3.97 6.07 -5.48
C GLY A 9 5.32 5.67 -6.09
N ASP A 10 6.45 6.18 -5.59
CA ASP A 10 7.79 5.89 -6.12
C ASP A 10 8.33 4.54 -5.62
N LEU A 11 7.91 3.47 -6.31
CA LEU A 11 8.34 2.09 -6.03
C LEU A 11 9.88 1.93 -6.02
N ALA A 12 10.58 2.63 -6.91
CA ALA A 12 12.03 2.53 -7.01
C ALA A 12 12.72 3.15 -5.78
N GLN A 13 12.23 4.30 -5.31
CA GLN A 13 12.74 4.92 -4.10
C GLN A 13 12.38 4.13 -2.84
N VAL A 14 11.17 3.56 -2.76
CA VAL A 14 10.79 2.67 -1.66
C VAL A 14 11.73 1.46 -1.58
N ARG A 15 12.02 0.82 -2.72
CA ARG A 15 13.00 -0.28 -2.80
C ARG A 15 14.36 0.14 -2.26
N ARG A 16 14.91 1.25 -2.77
CA ARG A 16 16.23 1.77 -2.37
C ARG A 16 16.30 2.02 -0.87
N LEU A 17 15.28 2.66 -0.29
CA LEU A 17 15.24 2.97 1.15
C LEU A 17 15.19 1.71 2.01
N LEU A 18 14.41 0.71 1.62
CA LEU A 18 14.34 -0.55 2.35
C LEU A 18 15.64 -1.37 2.22
N ASP A 19 16.32 -1.29 1.08
CA ASP A 19 17.63 -1.93 0.88
C ASP A 19 18.74 -1.28 1.71
N MET A 20 18.60 0.00 2.07
CA MET A 20 19.47 0.67 3.03
C MET A 20 19.21 0.27 4.50
N GLY A 21 18.24 -0.62 4.75
CA GLY A 21 17.94 -1.12 6.09
C GLY A 21 17.03 -0.22 6.92
N LEU A 22 16.25 0.67 6.30
CA LEU A 22 15.22 1.41 7.03
C LEU A 22 14.23 0.43 7.68
N ASN A 23 13.88 0.68 8.94
CA ASN A 23 12.84 -0.06 9.61
C ASN A 23 11.48 0.28 8.95
N VAL A 24 10.85 -0.74 8.39
CA VAL A 24 9.58 -0.62 7.65
C VAL A 24 8.39 -0.26 8.55
N ASN A 25 8.47 -0.58 9.84
CA ASN A 25 7.43 -0.31 10.84
C ASN A 25 7.79 0.87 11.74
N SER A 26 8.75 1.72 11.36
CA SER A 26 8.98 2.98 12.07
C SER A 26 7.70 3.82 12.02
N PRO A 27 7.21 4.31 13.17
CA PRO A 27 6.01 5.16 13.20
C PRO A 27 6.25 6.43 12.40
N ILE A 28 5.24 6.84 11.63
CA ILE A 28 5.32 8.02 10.76
C ILE A 28 4.82 9.29 11.46
N ASP A 29 3.99 9.14 12.49
CA ASP A 29 3.37 10.18 13.30
C ASP A 29 3.17 9.71 14.75
N ASP A 30 2.61 10.60 15.58
CA ASP A 30 2.38 10.37 17.02
C ASP A 30 1.25 9.35 17.29
N ASP A 31 0.42 9.05 16.29
CA ASP A 31 -0.66 8.06 16.35
C ASP A 31 -0.18 6.64 15.96
N GLU A 32 1.13 6.46 15.84
CA GLU A 32 1.79 5.20 15.48
C GLU A 32 1.38 4.64 14.12
N HIS A 33 0.94 5.49 13.18
CA HIS A 33 0.69 5.03 11.81
C HIS A 33 1.98 4.48 11.17
N THR A 34 1.81 3.48 10.34
CA THR A 34 2.89 2.80 9.63
C THR A 34 2.87 3.17 8.16
N VAL A 35 3.89 2.73 7.44
CA VAL A 35 3.95 2.91 5.98
C VAL A 35 2.85 2.17 5.22
N LEU A 36 2.25 1.12 5.78
CA LEU A 36 1.09 0.49 5.14
C LEU A 36 -0.16 1.37 5.22
N ASP A 37 -0.33 2.15 6.30
CA ASP A 37 -1.44 3.11 6.41
C ASP A 37 -1.31 4.19 5.33
N VAL A 38 -0.08 4.70 5.12
CA VAL A 38 0.21 5.66 4.04
C VAL A 38 -0.09 5.08 2.67
N LEU A 39 0.32 3.84 2.42
CA LEU A 39 0.11 3.17 1.13
C LEU A 39 -1.38 3.08 0.79
N VAL A 40 -2.21 2.69 1.77
CA VAL A 40 -3.66 2.55 1.58
C VAL A 40 -4.30 3.89 1.24
N VAL A 41 -3.94 4.95 1.97
CA VAL A 41 -4.47 6.29 1.73
C VAL A 41 -4.01 6.83 0.37
N ALA A 42 -2.73 6.67 0.02
CA ALA A 42 -2.18 7.13 -1.25
C ALA A 42 -2.79 6.40 -2.45
N HIS A 43 -2.97 5.07 -2.35
CA HIS A 43 -3.61 4.28 -3.40
C HIS A 43 -5.07 4.68 -3.59
N ALA A 44 -5.82 4.87 -2.50
CA ALA A 44 -7.20 5.35 -2.57
C ALA A 44 -7.31 6.75 -3.21
N SER A 45 -6.39 7.67 -2.87
CA SER A 45 -6.33 9.00 -3.48
C SER A 45 -6.07 8.92 -4.98
N MET A 46 -5.12 8.10 -5.41
CA MET A 46 -4.82 7.90 -6.84
C MET A 46 -6.03 7.39 -7.62
N LEU A 47 -6.75 6.41 -7.07
CA LEU A 47 -7.98 5.90 -7.68
C LEU A 47 -9.08 6.97 -7.75
N GLN A 48 -9.22 7.78 -6.69
CA GLN A 48 -10.19 8.87 -6.68
C GLN A 48 -9.85 9.95 -7.70
N ASP A 49 -8.57 10.34 -7.81
CA ASP A 49 -8.12 11.31 -8.81
C ASP A 49 -8.31 10.81 -10.24
N THR A 50 -8.27 9.49 -10.46
CA THR A 50 -8.61 8.88 -11.75
C THR A 50 -10.11 8.97 -12.07
N VAL A 51 -10.97 8.78 -11.08
CA VAL A 51 -12.44 8.87 -11.27
C VAL A 51 -12.90 10.33 -11.42
N GLU A 52 -12.25 11.25 -10.71
CA GLU A 52 -12.55 12.68 -10.71
C GLU A 52 -11.33 13.49 -11.16
N PRO A 53 -10.92 13.40 -12.44
CA PRO A 53 -9.70 14.02 -12.92
C PRO A 53 -9.72 15.53 -12.72
N LYS A 54 -8.61 16.05 -12.18
CA LYS A 54 -8.39 17.47 -11.87
C LYS A 54 -7.36 18.05 -12.84
N GLY A 55 -7.45 19.34 -13.12
CA GLY A 55 -6.43 20.06 -13.88
C GLY A 55 -6.23 19.53 -15.32
N LEU A 56 -4.97 19.24 -15.68
CA LEU A 56 -4.56 18.81 -17.02
C LEU A 56 -5.10 17.42 -17.40
N ASP A 57 -5.35 16.56 -16.42
CA ASP A 57 -5.82 15.19 -16.65
C ASP A 57 -7.21 15.14 -17.27
N ARG A 58 -8.01 16.20 -17.12
CA ARG A 58 -9.30 16.34 -17.82
C ARG A 58 -9.19 16.39 -19.34
N ARG A 59 -7.99 16.65 -19.86
CA ARG A 59 -7.72 16.72 -21.31
C ARG A 59 -7.14 15.42 -21.85
N MET A 60 -6.86 14.44 -21.00
CA MET A 60 -6.44 13.11 -21.46
C MET A 60 -7.62 12.41 -22.11
N ASP A 61 -7.35 11.66 -23.19
CA ASP A 61 -8.34 10.73 -23.70
C ASP A 61 -8.51 9.53 -22.76
N THR A 62 -9.60 8.79 -22.96
CA THR A 62 -9.97 7.67 -22.09
C THR A 62 -8.92 6.56 -22.08
N ASP A 63 -8.31 6.27 -23.23
CA ASP A 63 -7.32 5.19 -23.36
C ASP A 63 -6.05 5.54 -22.57
N ALA A 64 -5.53 6.76 -22.72
CA ALA A 64 -4.39 7.25 -21.97
C ALA A 64 -4.65 7.27 -20.45
N MET A 65 -5.86 7.62 -20.03
CA MET A 65 -6.25 7.60 -18.62
C MET A 65 -6.28 6.16 -18.08
N THR A 66 -6.83 5.21 -18.85
CA THR A 66 -6.85 3.79 -18.49
C THR A 66 -5.44 3.22 -18.40
N GLU A 67 -4.57 3.48 -19.37
CA GLU A 67 -3.17 3.02 -19.34
C GLU A 67 -2.39 3.57 -18.14
N GLN A 68 -2.64 4.84 -17.78
CA GLN A 68 -2.03 5.45 -16.60
C GLN A 68 -2.51 4.77 -15.31
N LEU A 69 -3.84 4.56 -15.18
CA LEU A 69 -4.44 3.87 -14.04
C LEU A 69 -3.86 2.46 -13.87
N GLU A 70 -3.80 1.68 -14.94
CA GLU A 70 -3.28 0.31 -14.90
C GLU A 70 -1.84 0.27 -14.41
N ARG A 71 -1.00 1.20 -14.90
CA ARG A 71 0.41 1.32 -14.49
C ARG A 71 0.54 1.69 -13.02
N GLN A 72 -0.16 2.74 -12.58
CA GLN A 72 -0.11 3.18 -11.19
C GLN A 72 -0.63 2.08 -10.26
N ASN A 73 -1.73 1.42 -10.62
CA ASN A 73 -2.28 0.32 -9.84
C ASN A 73 -1.32 -0.88 -9.74
N ALA A 74 -0.60 -1.19 -10.83
CA ALA A 74 0.44 -2.20 -10.81
C ALA A 74 1.60 -1.82 -9.88
N ASP A 75 2.04 -0.56 -9.90
CA ASP A 75 3.11 -0.06 -9.04
C ASP A 75 2.73 -0.08 -7.56
N PHE A 76 1.51 0.37 -7.21
CA PHE A 76 0.99 0.27 -5.85
C PHE A 76 0.86 -1.19 -5.38
N GLY A 77 0.42 -2.09 -6.26
CA GLY A 77 0.36 -3.52 -5.97
C GLY A 77 1.74 -4.15 -5.75
N ALA A 78 2.74 -3.77 -6.56
CA ALA A 78 4.13 -4.19 -6.38
C ALA A 78 4.74 -3.61 -5.10
N MET A 79 4.40 -2.37 -4.76
CA MET A 79 4.84 -1.71 -3.54
C MET A 79 4.27 -2.40 -2.30
N TYR A 80 2.98 -2.73 -2.30
CA TYR A 80 2.35 -3.52 -1.24
C TYR A 80 3.11 -4.83 -1.00
N LYS A 81 3.37 -5.60 -2.06
CA LYS A 81 4.12 -6.87 -1.98
C LYS A 81 5.50 -6.66 -1.38
N LEU A 82 6.25 -5.68 -1.88
CA LEU A 82 7.59 -5.34 -1.36
C LEU A 82 7.54 -5.02 0.13
N LEU A 83 6.61 -4.16 0.57
CA LEU A 83 6.49 -3.78 1.97
C LEU A 83 6.17 -4.99 2.85
N ARG A 84 5.25 -5.86 2.40
CA ARG A 84 4.90 -7.10 3.11
C ARG A 84 6.06 -8.10 3.18
N GLU A 85 6.83 -8.26 2.10
CA GLU A 85 8.05 -9.07 2.08
C GLU A 85 9.10 -8.58 3.09
N ARG A 86 9.14 -7.28 3.36
CA ARG A 86 10.02 -6.66 4.39
C ARG A 86 9.41 -6.66 5.79
N GLY A 87 8.23 -7.26 5.98
CA GLY A 87 7.58 -7.38 7.29
C GLY A 87 6.73 -6.19 7.69
N ALA A 88 6.27 -5.37 6.75
CA ALA A 88 5.39 -4.25 7.06
C ALA A 88 4.05 -4.72 7.66
N GLN A 89 3.64 -4.08 8.73
CA GLN A 89 2.37 -4.30 9.43
C GLN A 89 1.52 -3.03 9.37
N VAL A 90 0.20 -3.19 9.44
CA VAL A 90 -0.73 -2.05 9.60
C VAL A 90 -0.67 -1.64 11.08
N SER A 91 -0.75 -0.34 11.39
CA SER A 91 -0.66 0.19 12.76
C SER A 91 -1.58 -0.53 13.76
N HIS A 92 -2.72 -1.01 13.28
CA HIS A 92 -3.70 -1.79 14.06
C HIS A 92 -3.94 -3.19 13.47
N SER A 93 -2.90 -3.91 13.08
CA SER A 93 -3.07 -5.36 12.90
C SER A 93 -3.58 -5.95 14.21
N PRO A 94 -4.72 -6.69 14.22
CA PRO A 94 -5.09 -7.44 15.41
C PRO A 94 -3.88 -8.31 15.79
N PRO A 95 -3.55 -8.39 17.10
CA PRO A 95 -2.36 -9.11 17.54
C PRO A 95 -2.40 -10.51 16.93
N ASP A 96 -1.28 -10.85 16.29
CA ASP A 96 -0.98 -12.10 15.60
C ASP A 96 -1.93 -13.21 16.04
N VAL A 97 -2.92 -13.53 15.21
CA VAL A 97 -3.88 -14.58 15.56
C VAL A 97 -3.05 -15.85 15.71
N PRO A 98 -2.87 -16.40 16.92
CA PRO A 98 -1.95 -17.52 17.10
C PRO A 98 -2.38 -18.63 16.16
N ALA A 99 -1.42 -19.33 15.53
CA ALA A 99 -1.65 -20.40 14.56
C ALA A 99 -2.73 -21.44 14.97
N ARG A 100 -3.07 -21.51 16.26
CA ARG A 100 -4.16 -22.31 16.83
C ARG A 100 -5.59 -21.88 16.46
N LEU A 101 -5.82 -20.71 15.87
CA LEU A 101 -7.17 -20.30 15.40
C LEU A 101 -7.40 -20.54 13.89
N ALA A 102 -6.37 -20.89 13.13
CA ALA A 102 -6.51 -21.33 11.73
C ALA A 102 -7.29 -22.67 11.64
N ASP A 103 -7.19 -23.51 12.68
CA ASP A 103 -7.85 -24.81 12.73
C ASP A 103 -9.38 -24.71 12.94
N LEU A 104 -9.87 -23.64 13.58
CA LEU A 104 -11.31 -23.46 13.81
C LEU A 104 -12.07 -23.03 12.53
N ARG A 105 -11.42 -22.31 11.62
CA ARG A 105 -11.99 -22.02 10.29
C ARG A 105 -12.16 -23.29 9.45
N SER A 106 -11.28 -24.27 9.62
CA SER A 106 -11.35 -25.56 8.94
C SER A 106 -12.42 -26.49 9.52
N ALA A 107 -12.78 -26.33 10.79
CA ALA A 107 -13.82 -27.12 11.45
C ALA A 107 -15.24 -26.59 11.16
N ALA A 108 -15.42 -25.27 11.09
CA ALA A 108 -16.72 -24.65 10.81
C ALA A 108 -17.18 -24.78 9.35
N LEU A 109 -16.29 -25.12 8.42
CA LEU A 109 -16.62 -25.40 7.01
C LEU A 109 -16.92 -26.89 6.73
N ARG A 110 -16.95 -27.72 7.77
CA ARG A 110 -17.26 -29.17 7.70
C ARG A 110 -18.46 -29.59 8.57
N SER A 111 -19.26 -28.64 9.05
CA SER A 111 -20.52 -28.89 9.75
C SER A 111 -21.72 -28.52 8.90
#